data_AF-Q9KIB7-F1
#
_entry.id   AF-Q9KIB7-F1
#
_cell.length_a   1.000
_cell.length_b   1.000
_cell.length_c   1.000
_cell.angle_alpha   90.00
_cell.angle_beta   90.00
_cell.angle_gamma   90.00
#
_symmetry.space_group_name_H-M   'P 1'
#
loop_
_entity.id
_entity.type
_entity.pdbx_description
1 polymer ?
#
loop_
_entity_poly.entity_id
_entity_poly.type
_entity_poly.pdbx_seq_one_letter_code
_entity_poly.pdbx_strand_id
1 'polypeptide(L)' 'MPDLILADLSAEIAANVRRALAEDIGGGDITAQLIPEGRQAR' A
#
# COMPACT_ATOMS: atom_id res chain seq x y z
N MET A 1 -17.18 -0.22 6.08
CA MET A 1 -17.48 -0.82 7.40
C MET A 1 -18.70 -0.09 7.91
N PRO A 2 -19.87 -0.74 8.03
CA PRO A 2 -21.01 -0.06 8.63
C PRO A 2 -20.58 0.49 10.00
N ASP A 3 -20.90 1.76 10.25
CA ASP A 3 -20.67 2.52 11.50
C ASP A 3 -19.25 3.04 11.81
N LEU A 4 -18.41 3.32 10.79
CA LEU A 4 -17.12 4.02 11.00
C LEU A 4 -17.32 5.51 11.37
N ILE A 5 -16.74 5.97 12.48
CA ILE A 5 -16.74 7.40 12.86
C ILE A 5 -15.45 8.11 12.39
N LEU A 6 -15.52 9.43 12.23
CA LEU A 6 -14.41 10.24 11.71
C LEU A 6 -13.11 10.11 12.53
N ALA A 7 -13.23 9.94 13.86
CA ALA A 7 -12.09 9.74 14.74
C ALA A 7 -11.26 8.49 14.37
N ASP A 8 -11.92 7.44 13.86
CA ASP A 8 -11.30 6.16 13.54
C ASP A 8 -10.81 6.09 12.08
N LEU A 9 -11.23 7.04 11.23
CA LEU A 9 -10.97 7.02 9.80
C LEU A 9 -9.48 6.95 9.46
N SER A 10 -8.64 7.69 10.19
CA SER A 10 -7.19 7.70 9.94
C SER A 10 -6.54 6.35 10.20
N ALA A 11 -6.97 5.66 11.28
CA ALA A 11 -6.47 4.33 11.62
C ALA A 11 -6.94 3.29 10.59
N GLU A 12 -8.18 3.40 10.15
CA GLU A 12 -8.77 2.51 9.15
C GLU A 12 -8.12 2.68 7.78
N ILE A 13 -7.81 3.91 7.36
CA ILE A 13 -7.04 4.17 6.14
C ILE A 13 -5.67 3.48 6.24
N ALA A 14 -4.95 3.67 7.36
CA ALA A 14 -3.63 3.07 7.52
C ALA A 14 -3.68 1.54 7.51
N ALA A 15 -4.70 0.94 8.12
CA ALA A 15 -4.92 -0.51 8.11
C ALA A 15 -5.20 -1.04 6.70
N ASN A 16 -6.08 -0.38 5.96
CA ASN A 16 -6.43 -0.78 4.60
C ASN A 16 -5.27 -0.61 3.62
N VAL A 17 -4.51 0.48 3.73
CA VAL A 17 -3.30 0.70 2.92
C VAL A 17 -2.26 -0.39 3.18
N ARG A 18 -1.98 -0.71 4.45
CA ARG A 18 -1.05 -1.80 4.79
C ARG A 18 -1.49 -3.14 4.21
N ARG A 19 -2.78 -3.47 4.31
CA ARG A 19 -3.32 -4.72 3.76
C ARG A 19 -3.19 -4.77 2.24
N ALA A 20 -3.56 -3.69 1.55
CA ALA A 20 -3.45 -3.60 0.10
C ALA A 20 -1.99 -3.72 -0.37
N LEU A 21 -1.06 -3.03 0.28
CA LEU A 21 0.36 -3.12 -0.06
C LEU A 21 0.94 -4.52 0.23
N ALA A 22 0.51 -5.17 1.32
CA ALA A 22 0.96 -6.52 1.62
C ALA A 22 0.41 -7.56 0.63
N GLU A 23 -0.81 -7.37 0.11
CA GLU A 23 -1.39 -8.19 -0.95
C GLU A 23 -0.65 -8.01 -2.28
N ASP A 24 -0.37 -6.76 -2.66
CA ASP A 24 0.22 -6.39 -3.95
C ASP A 24 1.73 -6.71 -4.02
N ILE A 25 2.47 -6.40 -2.95
CA ILE A 25 3.94 -6.48 -2.92
C ILE A 25 4.44 -7.73 -2.19
N GLY A 26 3.65 -8.31 -1.26
CA GLY A 26 4.06 -9.49 -0.50
C GLY A 26 5.41 -9.30 0.22
N GLY A 27 6.39 -10.17 -0.10
CA GLY A 27 7.75 -10.14 0.46
C GLY A 27 8.70 -9.13 -0.20
N GLY A 28 8.25 -8.40 -1.23
CA GLY A 28 9.03 -7.40 -1.95
C GLY A 28 8.64 -7.28 -3.42
N ASP A 29 8.92 -6.14 -4.03
CA ASP A 29 8.59 -5.85 -5.42
C ASP A 29 9.75 -6.30 -6.33
N ILE A 30 9.72 -7.57 -6.75
CA ILE A 30 10.77 -8.16 -7.60
C ILE A 30 10.80 -7.48 -8.98
N THR A 31 9.64 -6.99 -9.47
CA THR A 31 9.56 -6.29 -10.75
C THR A 31 10.15 -4.88 -10.70
N ALA A 32 10.05 -4.17 -9.57
CA ALA A 32 10.72 -2.88 -9.38
C ALA A 32 12.24 -3.00 -9.47
N GLN A 33 12.82 -4.15 -9.12
CA GLN A 33 14.27 -4.39 -9.23
C GLN A 33 14.77 -4.42 -10.68
N LEU A 34 13.87 -4.56 -11.66
CA LEU A 34 14.21 -4.52 -13.08
C LEU A 34 14.29 -3.08 -13.62
N ILE A 35 13.75 -2.09 -12.88
CA ILE A 35 13.84 -0.68 -13.24
C ILE A 35 15.17 -0.14 -12.68
N PRO A 36 16.07 0.41 -13.52
CA PRO A 36 17.30 1.01 -13.02
C PRO A 36 17.02 2.13 -12.01
N GLU A 37 17.84 2.20 -10.96
CA GLU A 37 17.78 3.27 -9.97
C GLU A 37 17.80 4.65 -10.67
N GLY A 38 16.88 5.55 -10.28
CA GLY A 38 16.74 6.88 -10.88
C GLY A 38 15.83 6.94 -12.11
N ARG A 39 15.25 5.83 -12.57
CA ARG A 39 14.25 5.82 -13.64
C ARG A 39 12.84 5.61 -13.08
N GLN A 40 11.91 6.48 -13.47
CA GLN A 40 10.49 6.30 -13.17
C GLN A 40 9.83 5.48 -14.29
N ALA A 41 8.96 4.55 -13.90
CA ALA A 41 8.00 3.94 -14.82
C ALA A 41 7.09 5.07 -15.37
N ARG A 42 6.79 5.02 -16.67
CA ARG A 42 5.93 6.00 -17.36
C ARG A 42 4.53 5.44 -17.55
#